data_AF-A0A3N2KKY6-F1
#
_entry.id   AF-A0A3N2KKY6-F1
#
_cell.length_a   1.000
_cell.length_b   1.000
_cell.length_c   1.000
_cell.angle_alpha   90.00
_cell.angle_beta   90.00
_cell.angle_gamma   90.00
#
_symmetry.space_group_name_H-M   'P 1'
#
loop_
_entity.id
_entity.type
_entity.pdbx_description
1 polymer ?
#
loop_
_entity_poly.entity_id
_entity_poly.type
_entity_poly.pdbx_seq_one_letter_code
_entity_poly.pdbx_strand_id
1 'polypeptide(L)'
;MNTCTKVFLRKKEISGDRISLYLDFYPPIRNPHTNRLSRREGLGIYLYGHPANAREREFNASMMEKAEAIRCRRFEQLLNEQFGFLDKEKLRIDFLEYFRKKQ
;
A
#
# COMPACT_ATOMS: atom_id res chain seq x y z
N MET A 1 -3.10 6.72 22.40
CA MET A 1 -3.40 5.29 22.15
C MET A 1 -2.80 4.91 20.81
N ASN A 2 -1.78 4.06 20.78
CA ASN A 2 -1.20 3.59 19.53
C ASN A 2 -2.11 2.48 18.97
N THR A 3 -3.13 2.89 18.20
CA THR A 3 -4.01 1.93 17.53
C THR A 3 -3.23 1.26 16.41
N CYS A 4 -3.07 -0.06 16.49
CA CYS A 4 -2.51 -0.86 15.41
C CYS A 4 -3.37 -0.69 14.14
N THR A 5 -2.79 -0.12 13.09
CA THR A 5 -3.50 0.13 11.83
C THR A 5 -3.72 -1.20 11.11
N LYS A 6 -4.99 -1.53 10.84
CA LYS A 6 -5.35 -2.70 10.06
C LYS A 6 -5.27 -2.37 8.58
N VAL A 7 -4.70 -3.30 7.80
CA VAL A 7 -4.60 -3.20 6.33
C VAL A 7 -5.41 -4.31 5.70
N PHE A 8 -6.46 -3.96 4.96
CA PHE A 8 -7.31 -4.90 4.25
C PHE A 8 -7.10 -4.78 2.75
N LEU A 9 -7.01 -5.91 2.04
CA LEU A 9 -7.05 -5.94 0.59
C LEU A 9 -8.49 -6.09 0.13
N ARG A 10 -8.97 -5.13 -0.64
CA ARG A 10 -10.35 -5.07 -1.12
C ARG A 10 -10.43 -5.03 -2.64
N LYS A 11 -11.59 -5.43 -3.13
CA LYS A 11 -11.96 -5.49 -4.55
C LYS A 11 -12.97 -4.39 -4.85
N LYS A 12 -12.86 -3.77 -6.02
CA LYS A 12 -13.84 -2.83 -6.56
C LYS A 12 -14.03 -3.12 -8.04
N GLU A 13 -15.27 -3.32 -8.47
CA GLU A 13 -15.62 -3.42 -9.88
C GLU A 13 -15.34 -2.09 -10.60
N ILE A 14 -14.76 -2.20 -11.78
CA ILE A 14 -14.44 -1.07 -12.67
C ILE A 14 -14.98 -1.37 -14.07
N SER A 15 -14.98 -0.35 -14.92
CA SER A 15 -15.43 -0.47 -16.31
C SER A 15 -14.69 -1.56 -17.07
N GLY A 16 -15.39 -2.23 -17.98
CA GLY A 16 -14.82 -3.23 -18.89
C GLY A 16 -14.62 -4.61 -18.24
N ASP A 17 -15.52 -5.01 -17.35
CA ASP A 17 -15.53 -6.31 -16.68
C ASP A 17 -14.22 -6.64 -15.95
N ARG A 18 -13.69 -5.64 -15.25
CA ARG A 18 -12.46 -5.76 -14.47
C ARG A 18 -12.73 -5.43 -13.02
N ILE A 19 -11.91 -6.00 -12.15
CA ILE A 19 -11.95 -5.76 -10.71
C ILE A 19 -10.61 -5.15 -10.31
N SER A 20 -10.63 -3.91 -9.82
CA SER A 20 -9.45 -3.25 -9.28
C SER A 20 -9.21 -3.66 -7.82
N LEU A 21 -7.95 -3.86 -7.46
CA LEU A 21 -7.51 -4.14 -6.10
C LEU A 21 -6.98 -2.87 -5.42
N TYR A 22 -7.35 -2.68 -4.16
CA TYR A 22 -6.91 -1.54 -3.34
C TYR A 22 -6.77 -1.94 -1.87
N LEU A 23 -5.92 -1.21 -1.14
CA LEU A 23 -5.79 -1.34 0.30
C LEU A 23 -6.77 -0.40 1.00
N ASP A 24 -7.40 -0.87 2.07
CA ASP A 24 -8.25 -0.11 2.97
C ASP A 24 -7.63 -0.14 4.38
N PHE A 25 -7.38 1.04 4.92
CA PHE A 25 -6.70 1.25 6.20
C PHE A 25 -7.69 1.67 7.28
N TYR A 26 -7.58 1.06 8.47
CA TYR A 26 -8.36 1.48 9.63
C TYR A 26 -7.50 1.50 10.91
N PRO A 27 -7.32 2.67 11.55
CA PRO A 27 -7.78 4.01 11.14
C PRO A 27 -7.09 4.52 9.85
N PRO A 28 -7.58 5.63 9.23
CA PRO A 28 -6.93 6.22 8.07
C PRO A 28 -5.47 6.60 8.35
N ILE A 29 -4.58 6.36 7.38
CA ILE A 29 -3.15 6.66 7.50
C ILE A 29 -2.79 7.96 6.79
N ARG A 30 -1.69 8.59 7.17
CA ARG A 30 -1.21 9.80 6.50
C ARG A 30 -0.46 9.41 5.22
N ASN A 31 -0.92 9.91 4.08
CA ASN A 31 -0.23 9.68 2.82
C ASN A 31 1.08 10.48 2.81
N PRO A 32 2.24 9.84 2.60
CA PRO A 32 3.55 10.50 2.67
C PRO A 32 3.76 11.57 1.59
N HIS A 33 3.09 11.47 0.45
CA HIS A 33 3.24 12.41 -0.67
C HIS A 33 2.32 13.62 -0.54
N THR A 34 1.07 13.43 -0.11
CA THR A 34 0.08 14.51 -0.02
C THR A 34 -0.07 15.07 1.39
N ASN A 35 0.50 14.41 2.40
CA ASN A 35 0.36 14.72 3.82
C ASN A 35 -1.08 14.69 4.36
N ARG A 36 -2.05 14.23 3.56
CA ARG A 36 -3.46 14.10 3.94
C ARG A 36 -3.74 12.70 4.47
N LEU A 37 -4.71 12.59 5.37
CA LEU A 37 -5.22 11.28 5.78
C LEU A 37 -5.93 10.62 4.60
N SER A 38 -5.50 9.41 4.27
CA SER A 38 -6.15 8.55 3.29
C SER A 38 -6.55 7.24 3.93
N ARG A 39 -7.78 6.83 3.64
CA ARG A 39 -8.29 5.51 4.01
C ARG A 39 -7.96 4.46 2.95
N ARG A 40 -7.72 4.86 1.70
CA ARG A 40 -7.58 3.93 0.57
C ARG A 40 -6.32 4.21 -0.23
N GLU A 41 -5.66 3.15 -0.67
CA GLU A 41 -4.52 3.19 -1.59
C GLU A 41 -4.78 2.22 -2.74
N GLY A 42 -4.90 2.75 -3.96
CA GLY A 42 -5.08 1.92 -5.15
C GLY A 42 -3.77 1.23 -5.52
N LEU A 43 -3.83 -0.07 -5.83
CA LEU A 43 -2.63 -0.84 -6.18
C LEU A 43 -2.27 -0.75 -7.68
N GLY A 44 -3.19 -0.26 -8.52
CA GLY A 44 -3.06 -0.33 -9.97
C GLY A 44 -3.14 -1.76 -10.54
N ILE A 45 -3.44 -2.75 -9.70
CA ILE A 45 -3.65 -4.14 -10.08
C ILE A 45 -5.12 -4.34 -10.42
N TYR A 46 -5.38 -5.04 -11.52
CA TYR A 46 -6.73 -5.49 -11.89
C TYR A 46 -6.79 -7.00 -12.03
N LEU A 47 -7.99 -7.52 -11.90
CA LEU A 47 -8.38 -8.90 -12.19
C LEU A 47 -9.45 -8.88 -13.29
N TYR A 48 -9.53 -9.94 -14.06
CA TYR A 48 -10.69 -10.19 -14.93
C TYR A 48 -11.90 -10.53 -14.05
N GLY A 49 -13.03 -9.86 -14.26
CA GLY A 49 -14.28 -10.11 -13.54
C GLY A 49 -14.82 -11.50 -13.85
N HIS A 50 -14.94 -11.82 -15.14
CA HIS A 50 -15.34 -13.13 -15.63
C HIS A 50 -14.22 -13.76 -16.47
N PRO A 51 -13.25 -14.46 -15.85
CA PRO A 51 -12.16 -15.09 -16.60
C PRO A 51 -12.69 -16.28 -17.43
N ALA A 52 -12.65 -16.16 -18.76
CA ALA A 52 -13.12 -17.17 -19.69
C ALA A 52 -12.14 -18.34 -19.80
N ASN A 53 -10.84 -18.03 -19.87
CA ASN A 53 -9.79 -19.00 -20.19
C ASN A 53 -8.91 -19.34 -18.98
N ALA A 54 -8.22 -20.49 -19.04
CA ALA A 54 -7.30 -20.93 -17.98
C ALA A 54 -6.19 -19.89 -17.71
N ARG A 55 -5.66 -19.26 -18.78
CA ARG A 55 -4.67 -18.19 -18.68
C ARG A 55 -5.17 -16.97 -17.89
N GLU A 56 -6.44 -16.60 -18.03
CA GLU A 56 -7.02 -15.47 -17.30
C GLU A 56 -7.23 -15.80 -15.82
N ARG A 57 -7.59 -17.05 -15.51
CA ARG A 57 -7.66 -17.54 -14.12
C ARG A 57 -6.27 -17.56 -13.46
N GLU A 58 -5.27 -18.03 -14.18
CA GLU A 58 -3.87 -18.02 -13.72
C GLU A 58 -3.33 -16.60 -13.55
N PHE A 59 -3.66 -15.69 -14.48
CA PHE A 59 -3.37 -14.27 -14.33
C PHE A 59 -4.00 -13.71 -13.06
N ASN A 60 -5.30 -13.97 -12.83
CA ASN A 60 -5.98 -13.51 -11.62
C ASN A 60 -5.33 -14.06 -10.35
N ALA A 61 -4.93 -15.34 -10.34
CA ALA A 61 -4.23 -15.94 -9.20
C ALA A 61 -2.88 -15.24 -8.93
N SER A 62 -2.06 -15.05 -9.96
CA SER A 62 -0.76 -14.35 -9.84
C SER A 62 -0.92 -12.90 -9.38
N MET A 63 -1.92 -12.19 -9.91
CA MET A 63 -2.19 -10.80 -9.50
C MET A 63 -2.71 -10.71 -8.07
N MET A 64 -3.49 -11.69 -7.63
CA MET A 64 -3.97 -11.78 -6.25
C MET A 64 -2.82 -12.01 -5.28
N GLU A 65 -1.89 -12.92 -5.60
CA GLU A 65 -0.68 -13.17 -4.81
C GLU A 65 0.21 -11.93 -4.70
N LYS A 66 0.44 -11.23 -5.83
CA LYS A 66 1.18 -9.96 -5.84
C LYS A 66 0.53 -8.91 -4.95
N ALA A 67 -0.80 -8.80 -5.00
CA ALA A 67 -1.53 -7.83 -4.18
C ALA A 67 -1.45 -8.16 -2.68
N GLU A 68 -1.51 -9.44 -2.31
CA GLU A 68 -1.27 -9.88 -0.93
C GLU A 68 0.16 -9.58 -0.45
N ALA A 69 1.16 -9.82 -1.29
CA ALA A 69 2.55 -9.46 -0.96
C ALA A 69 2.71 -7.95 -0.70
N ILE A 70 2.04 -7.09 -1.47
CA ILE A 70 2.02 -5.64 -1.24
C ILE A 70 1.31 -5.31 0.08
N ARG A 71 0.18 -5.95 0.38
CA ARG A 71 -0.53 -5.78 1.66
C ARG A 71 0.37 -6.11 2.85
N CYS A 72 1.08 -7.24 2.80
CA CYS A 72 2.02 -7.65 3.85
C CYS A 72 3.14 -6.61 4.05
N ARG A 73 3.81 -6.19 2.97
CA ARG A 73 4.85 -5.14 3.04
C ARG A 73 4.32 -3.83 3.61
N ARG A 74 3.10 -3.43 3.23
CA ARG A 74 2.47 -2.21 3.77
C ARG A 74 2.15 -2.33 5.25
N PHE A 75 1.70 -3.49 5.70
CA PHE A 75 1.47 -3.74 7.12
C PHE A 75 2.78 -3.71 7.92
N GLU A 76 3.84 -4.33 7.41
CA GLU A 76 5.18 -4.28 8.03
C GLU A 76 5.70 -2.84 8.13
N GLN A 77 5.55 -2.02 7.09
CA GLN A 77 5.91 -0.60 7.12
C GLN A 77 5.18 0.16 8.23
N LEU A 78 3.86 -0.02 8.34
CA LEU A 78 3.05 0.64 9.36
C LEU A 78 3.42 0.18 10.78
N LEU A 79 3.73 -1.11 10.96
CA LEU A 79 4.25 -1.61 12.23
C LEU A 79 5.60 -0.97 12.56
N ASN A 80 6.54 -0.96 11.61
CA ASN A 80 7.86 -0.39 11.82
C ASN A 80 7.81 1.10 12.19
N GLU A 81 6.97 1.88 11.51
CA GLU A 81 6.71 3.29 11.84
C GLU A 81 6.10 3.45 13.25
N GLN A 82 5.12 2.62 13.61
CA GLN A 82 4.47 2.66 14.92
C GLN A 82 5.42 2.33 16.08
N PHE A 83 6.36 1.41 15.87
CA PHE A 83 7.35 1.00 16.88
C PHE A 83 8.66 1.78 16.81
N GLY A 84 8.74 2.82 15.97
CA GLY A 84 9.90 3.70 15.90
C GLY A 84 11.16 3.02 15.34
N PHE A 85 11.00 1.93 14.58
CA PHE A 85 12.06 1.42 13.70
C PHE A 85 12.16 2.39 12.52
N LEU A 86 12.72 3.57 12.79
CA LEU A 86 13.07 4.54 11.78
C LEU A 86 13.99 3.82 10.79
N ASP A 87 13.48 3.65 9.59
CA ASP A 87 14.24 3.21 8.43
C ASP A 87 15.53 4.05 8.41
N LYS A 88 16.67 3.44 8.77
CA LYS A 88 17.93 4.17 9.00
C LYS A 88 18.38 4.95 7.76
N GLU A 89 17.85 4.57 6.59
CA GLU A 89 18.03 5.29 5.33
C GLU A 89 17.37 6.68 5.32
N LYS A 90 16.17 6.86 5.90
CA LYS A 90 15.51 8.18 5.98
C LYS A 90 16.22 9.15 6.92
N LEU A 91 16.77 8.66 8.03
CA LEU A 91 17.53 9.48 9.00
C LEU A 91 18.83 10.05 8.41
N ARG A 92 19.46 9.35 7.47
CA ARG A 92 20.72 9.80 6.85
C ARG A 92 20.54 10.95 5.86
N ILE A 93 19.39 11.06 5.21
CA ILE A 93 19.16 12.06 4.16
C ILE A 93 18.91 13.45 4.79
N ASP A 94 18.16 13.51 5.88
CA ASP A 94 17.70 14.80 6.44
C ASP A 94 18.80 15.55 7.24
N PHE A 95 19.76 14.82 7.82
CA PHE A 95 20.82 15.46 8.63
C PHE A 95 21.78 16.33 7.79
N LEU A 96 22.25 15.82 6.64
CA LEU A 96 23.19 16.57 5.79
C LEU A 96 22.51 17.73 5.06
N GLU A 97 21.26 17.56 4.62
CA GLU A 97 20.52 18.62 3.93
C GLU A 97 20.15 19.77 4.87
N TYR A 98 19.75 19.46 6.12
CA TYR A 98 19.48 20.46 7.15
C TYR A 98 20.68 21.38 7.42
N PHE A 99 21.89 20.83 7.53
CA PHE A 99 23.10 21.63 7.74
C PHE A 99 23.53 22.41 6.49
N ARG A 100 23.32 21.86 5.28
CA ARG A 100 23.63 22.57 4.02
C ARG A 100 22.73 23.76 3.74
N LYS A 101 21.48 23.76 4.23
CA LYS A 101 20.55 24.90 4.14
C LYS A 101 20.83 26.00 5.16
N LYS A 102 21.67 25.74 6.17
CA LYS A 102 21.94 26.67 7.28
C LYS A 102 23.29 27.38 7.17
N GLN A 103 23.95 27.30 6.02
CA GLN A 103 25.08 28.13 5.63
C GLN A 103 24.66 29.14 4.57
#